data_AF-I2BE53-F1
#
_entry.id   AF-I2BE53-F1
#
_cell.length_a   1.000
_cell.length_b   1.000
_cell.length_c   1.000
_cell.angle_alpha   90.00
_cell.angle_beta   90.00
_cell.angle_gamma   90.00
#
_symmetry.space_group_name_H-M   'P 1'
#
loop_
_entity.id
_entity.type
_entity.pdbx_description
1 polymer ?
#
loop_
_entity_poly.entity_id
_entity_poly.type
_entity_poly.pdbx_seq_one_letter_code
_entity_poly.pdbx_strand_id
1 'polypeptide(L)'
;MKHWVAKVTAASLLSGAGVAFAAEDTVRDPQETKGSIMHNLLQSYDSPFVLYPYESNYAIYTWTSDLNKEAISSYNWSEHARKDEVKFQISLAFPLWRGIAGDNSVLAASYTQRSWWQLSNSHESAPFRETNYEPQLFLGWATDYRFGEWTLQDVEVGYNHQSNGRSDPTSRSWNRLYTRLAAKNNHFLVEVKPWYVLGDSNDNPDITKYMGYYQLKLGYELGDWILSAKGQYNWNTGYGGAELGVSYPITKHVRVYSQLYSGYGESLIDYNFNQTRIGIGVMLNDVF
;
A
#
# COMPACT_ATOMS: atom_id res chain seq x y z
N MET A 1 -86.18 11.94 -14.26
CA MET A 1 -85.26 12.92 -13.61
C MET A 1 -83.84 12.41 -13.89
N LYS A 2 -83.05 13.07 -14.78
CA LYS A 2 -81.96 14.05 -14.48
C LYS A 2 -80.92 13.43 -13.50
N HIS A 3 -79.59 13.31 -13.70
CA HIS A 3 -78.49 14.00 -14.42
C HIS A 3 -77.30 12.98 -14.58
N TRP A 4 -76.43 12.94 -15.60
CA TRP A 4 -75.30 13.79 -16.06
C TRP A 4 -74.03 13.88 -15.15
N VAL A 5 -72.84 13.74 -15.79
CA VAL A 5 -71.44 14.13 -15.39
C VAL A 5 -70.61 13.08 -14.59
N ALA A 6 -69.31 12.76 -14.79
CA ALA A 6 -68.23 13.10 -15.75
C ALA A 6 -67.08 12.06 -15.68
N LYS A 7 -66.22 12.13 -16.71
CA LYS A 7 -64.90 11.50 -16.90
C LYS A 7 -63.92 11.68 -15.73
N VAL A 8 -63.08 10.67 -15.48
CA VAL A 8 -61.63 10.88 -15.27
C VAL A 8 -60.87 9.75 -15.98
N THR A 9 -60.06 10.14 -16.96
CA THR A 9 -59.04 9.34 -17.63
C THR A 9 -57.78 9.37 -16.77
N ALA A 10 -57.17 8.21 -16.50
CA ALA A 10 -55.78 8.15 -16.03
C ALA A 10 -55.05 7.08 -16.85
N ALA A 11 -54.35 7.54 -17.88
CA ALA A 11 -53.35 6.76 -18.58
C ALA A 11 -52.10 6.66 -17.68
N SER A 12 -51.59 5.45 -17.48
CA SER A 12 -50.23 5.23 -17.01
C SER A 12 -49.54 4.28 -18.00
N LEU A 13 -48.97 4.89 -19.04
CA LEU A 13 -47.88 4.35 -19.83
C LEU A 13 -46.60 4.75 -19.13
N LEU A 14 -45.79 3.78 -18.72
CA LEU A 14 -44.33 3.87 -18.62
C LEU A 14 -43.81 2.42 -18.57
N SER A 15 -43.78 1.80 -19.73
CA SER A 15 -43.00 0.59 -19.98
C SER A 15 -41.53 0.95 -19.83
N GLY A 16 -40.87 0.36 -18.83
CA GLY A 16 -39.44 0.50 -18.60
C GLY A 16 -38.64 -0.01 -19.79
N ALA A 17 -37.92 0.90 -20.44
CA ALA A 17 -36.75 0.53 -21.22
C ALA A 17 -35.61 0.32 -20.21
N GLY A 18 -35.44 -0.92 -19.77
CA GLY A 18 -34.23 -1.33 -19.07
C GLY A 18 -33.05 -1.11 -20.00
N VAL A 19 -32.15 -0.21 -19.63
CA VAL A 19 -30.81 -0.18 -20.20
C VAL A 19 -30.10 -1.40 -19.63
N ALA A 20 -30.13 -2.50 -20.38
CA ALA A 20 -29.27 -3.64 -20.12
C ALA A 20 -27.84 -3.18 -20.41
N PHE A 21 -27.09 -2.85 -19.38
CA PHE A 21 -25.63 -2.88 -19.47
C PHE A 21 -25.26 -4.36 -19.57
N ALA A 22 -25.07 -4.83 -20.80
CA ALA A 22 -24.38 -6.09 -21.02
C ALA A 22 -22.96 -5.91 -20.50
N ALA A 23 -22.62 -6.62 -19.43
CA ALA A 23 -21.25 -6.77 -18.97
C ALA A 23 -20.48 -7.51 -20.07
N GLU A 24 -19.80 -6.73 -20.91
CA GLU A 24 -18.83 -7.24 -21.85
C GLU A 24 -17.58 -7.56 -21.02
N ASP A 25 -17.32 -8.85 -20.79
CA ASP A 25 -16.05 -9.38 -20.27
C ASP A 25 -14.93 -9.00 -21.25
N THR A 26 -14.55 -7.73 -21.24
CA THR A 26 -13.43 -7.21 -22.01
C THR A 26 -12.18 -7.66 -21.29
N VAL A 27 -11.59 -8.76 -21.76
CA VAL A 27 -10.22 -9.15 -21.40
C VAL A 27 -9.31 -8.01 -21.84
N ARG A 28 -8.99 -7.10 -20.91
CA ARG A 28 -8.14 -5.92 -21.14
C ARG A 28 -6.70 -6.36 -21.40
N ASP A 29 -5.97 -5.57 -22.18
CA ASP A 29 -4.55 -5.83 -22.44
C ASP A 29 -3.79 -5.88 -21.10
N PRO A 30 -3.12 -7.00 -20.78
CA PRO A 30 -2.28 -7.12 -19.58
C PRO A 30 -1.21 -6.02 -19.49
N GLN A 31 -0.74 -5.49 -20.62
CA GLN A 31 0.21 -4.39 -20.64
C GLN A 31 -0.41 -3.07 -20.22
N GLU A 32 -1.66 -2.80 -20.58
CA GLU A 32 -2.34 -1.58 -20.15
C GLU A 32 -2.57 -1.60 -18.64
N THR A 33 -2.98 -2.73 -18.08
CA THR A 33 -3.34 -2.88 -16.65
C THR A 33 -2.18 -3.24 -15.72
N LYS A 34 -0.97 -3.42 -16.26
CA LYS A 34 0.25 -3.69 -15.46
C LYS A 34 0.46 -2.60 -14.41
N GLY A 35 0.63 -2.99 -13.15
CA GLY A 35 0.75 -2.15 -11.96
C GLY A 35 -0.56 -1.88 -11.22
N SER A 36 -1.70 -2.24 -11.80
CA SER A 36 -3.00 -2.07 -11.14
C SER A 36 -3.27 -3.19 -10.14
N ILE A 37 -3.37 -2.83 -8.86
CA ILE A 37 -3.77 -3.75 -7.80
C ILE A 37 -5.25 -4.12 -7.99
N MET A 38 -6.09 -3.16 -8.39
CA MET A 38 -7.53 -3.39 -8.50
C MET A 38 -7.89 -4.34 -9.64
N HIS A 39 -7.29 -4.15 -10.82
CA HIS A 39 -7.48 -5.09 -11.93
C HIS A 39 -7.00 -6.50 -11.56
N ASN A 40 -5.87 -6.62 -10.85
CA ASN A 40 -5.37 -7.91 -10.38
C ASN A 40 -6.34 -8.58 -9.39
N LEU A 41 -6.90 -7.84 -8.43
CA LEU A 41 -7.86 -8.40 -7.46
C LEU A 41 -9.17 -8.85 -8.08
N LEU A 42 -9.58 -8.26 -9.20
CA LEU A 42 -10.78 -8.67 -9.94
C LEU A 42 -10.56 -9.95 -10.75
N GLN A 43 -9.32 -10.30 -11.09
CA GLN A 43 -9.02 -11.58 -11.74
C GLN A 43 -9.35 -12.75 -10.80
N SER A 44 -9.98 -13.78 -11.34
CA SER A 44 -10.24 -15.04 -10.63
C SER A 44 -9.18 -16.09 -10.98
N TYR A 45 -8.72 -16.81 -9.96
CA TYR A 45 -7.86 -17.98 -10.11
C TYR A 45 -8.59 -19.20 -9.58
N ASP A 46 -8.48 -20.35 -10.26
CA ASP A 46 -9.16 -21.58 -9.88
C ASP A 46 -8.71 -22.12 -8.51
N SER A 47 -7.45 -21.88 -8.16
CA SER A 47 -6.89 -22.31 -6.89
C SER A 47 -7.16 -21.26 -5.79
N PRO A 48 -7.84 -21.64 -4.69
CA PRO A 48 -8.11 -20.74 -3.57
C PRO A 48 -6.84 -20.39 -2.75
N PHE A 49 -5.71 -21.05 -3.04
CA PHE A 49 -4.42 -20.79 -2.39
C PHE A 49 -3.57 -19.76 -3.13
N VAL A 50 -4.03 -19.24 -4.28
CA VAL A 50 -3.36 -18.14 -4.95
C VAL A 50 -3.62 -16.87 -4.16
N LEU A 51 -2.55 -16.27 -3.64
CA LEU A 51 -2.59 -15.02 -2.92
C LEU A 51 -2.22 -13.87 -3.87
N TYR A 52 -2.91 -12.75 -3.73
CA TYR A 52 -2.67 -11.56 -4.55
C TYR A 52 -1.63 -10.68 -3.86
N PRO A 53 -0.59 -10.18 -4.55
CA PRO A 53 0.28 -9.15 -3.99
C PRO A 53 -0.48 -7.83 -3.84
N TYR A 54 -0.09 -7.03 -2.83
CA TYR A 54 -0.62 -5.68 -2.62
C TYR A 54 0.51 -4.64 -2.77
N GLU A 55 1.41 -4.55 -1.79
CA GLU A 55 2.70 -3.86 -1.94
C GLU A 55 3.78 -4.86 -2.43
N SER A 56 5.01 -4.38 -2.62
CA SER A 56 6.15 -5.22 -2.99
C SER A 56 6.49 -6.27 -1.93
N ASN A 57 6.86 -7.47 -2.36
CA ASN A 57 7.38 -8.52 -1.48
C ASN A 57 8.89 -8.67 -1.69
N TYR A 58 9.70 -8.47 -0.64
CA TYR A 58 11.15 -8.51 -0.75
C TYR A 58 11.83 -8.96 0.55
N ALA A 59 13.08 -9.39 0.43
CA ALA A 59 14.00 -9.63 1.53
C ALA A 59 15.40 -9.15 1.15
N ILE A 60 15.94 -8.21 1.92
CA ILE A 60 17.23 -7.54 1.65
C ILE A 60 18.08 -7.52 2.91
N TYR A 61 19.40 -7.68 2.74
CA TYR A 61 20.37 -7.40 3.80
C TYR A 61 20.72 -5.92 3.75
N THR A 62 20.69 -5.25 4.90
CA THR A 62 20.79 -3.79 4.98
C THR A 62 21.88 -3.34 5.95
N TRP A 63 22.33 -2.11 5.77
CA TRP A 63 23.15 -1.37 6.72
C TRP A 63 22.57 0.03 6.90
N THR A 64 22.36 0.44 8.15
CA THR A 64 21.88 1.79 8.49
C THR A 64 23.01 2.68 8.98
N SER A 65 22.96 3.97 8.63
CA SER A 65 23.91 4.99 9.08
C SER A 65 23.92 5.10 10.61
N ASP A 66 22.75 5.00 11.22
CA ASP A 66 22.59 5.03 12.67
C ASP A 66 21.42 4.16 13.12
N LEU A 67 21.58 3.53 14.28
CA LEU A 67 20.58 2.64 14.85
C LEU A 67 20.02 3.28 16.12
N ASN A 68 18.70 3.47 16.16
CA ASN A 68 17.98 4.14 17.23
C ASN A 68 17.94 3.30 18.53
N LYS A 69 19.07 3.21 19.23
CA LYS A 69 19.18 2.49 20.51
C LYS A 69 18.37 3.13 21.63
N GLU A 70 18.19 4.45 21.57
CA GLU A 70 17.41 5.20 22.56
C GLU A 70 15.96 4.73 22.63
N ALA A 71 15.28 4.64 21.48
CA ALA A 71 13.89 4.20 21.43
C ALA A 71 13.70 2.73 21.84
N ILE A 72 14.73 1.89 21.72
CA ILE A 72 14.70 0.48 22.10
C ILE A 72 15.45 0.17 23.40
N SER A 73 15.81 1.19 24.19
CA SER A 73 16.63 1.06 25.41
C SER A 73 16.07 0.09 26.45
N SER A 74 14.76 -0.16 26.45
CA SER A 74 14.12 -1.17 27.31
C SER A 74 14.44 -2.62 26.95
N TYR A 75 14.97 -2.88 25.74
CA TYR A 75 15.40 -4.21 25.34
C TYR A 75 16.76 -4.52 25.99
N ASN A 76 16.89 -5.71 26.57
CA ASN A 76 18.11 -6.17 27.25
C ASN A 76 19.35 -6.25 26.33
N TRP A 77 19.15 -6.29 25.02
CA TRP A 77 20.19 -6.38 23.99
C TRP A 77 20.46 -5.04 23.27
N SER A 78 19.75 -3.96 23.61
CA SER A 78 19.77 -2.67 22.89
C SER A 78 21.18 -2.07 22.74
N GLU A 79 22.00 -2.12 23.79
CA GLU A 79 23.38 -1.64 23.78
C GLU A 79 24.28 -2.39 22.78
N HIS A 80 23.98 -3.66 22.52
CA HIS A 80 24.70 -4.51 21.57
C HIS A 80 24.04 -4.58 20.19
N ALA A 81 23.02 -3.76 19.95
CA ALA A 81 22.35 -3.71 18.66
C ALA A 81 23.28 -3.21 17.56
N ARG A 82 23.23 -3.89 16.40
CA ARG A 82 24.11 -3.68 15.23
C ARG A 82 23.40 -2.86 14.16
N LYS A 83 24.22 -2.21 13.32
CA LYS A 83 23.74 -1.36 12.21
C LYS A 83 23.33 -2.18 10.98
N ASP A 84 23.76 -3.43 10.88
CA ASP A 84 23.36 -4.33 9.82
C ASP A 84 22.16 -5.19 10.24
N GLU A 85 21.14 -5.23 9.39
CA GLU A 85 19.88 -5.92 9.63
C GLU A 85 19.37 -6.56 8.36
N VAL A 86 18.72 -7.73 8.46
CA VAL A 86 17.83 -8.20 7.40
C VAL A 86 16.54 -7.41 7.48
N LYS A 87 16.16 -6.76 6.39
CA LYS A 87 14.88 -6.09 6.21
C LYS A 87 14.05 -6.89 5.22
N PHE A 88 12.80 -7.19 5.57
CA PHE A 88 11.88 -7.82 4.62
C PHE A 88 10.48 -7.25 4.73
N GLN A 89 9.77 -7.30 3.61
CA GLN A 89 8.37 -6.93 3.50
C GLN A 89 7.57 -8.07 2.89
N ILE A 90 6.45 -8.39 3.53
CA ILE A 90 5.42 -9.30 3.01
C ILE A 90 4.16 -8.47 2.84
N SER A 91 3.54 -8.52 1.67
CA SER A 91 2.31 -7.77 1.41
C SER A 91 1.36 -8.52 0.49
N LEU A 92 0.16 -8.75 1.00
CA LEU A 92 -0.87 -9.57 0.38
C LEU A 92 -2.21 -8.85 0.42
N ALA A 93 -3.06 -9.12 -0.57
CA ALA A 93 -4.45 -8.69 -0.63
C ALA A 93 -5.39 -9.90 -0.78
N PHE A 94 -6.59 -9.72 -0.25
CA PHE A 94 -7.63 -10.72 -0.10
C PHE A 94 -8.94 -10.13 -0.61
N PRO A 95 -9.38 -10.46 -1.84
CA PRO A 95 -10.67 -10.01 -2.35
C PRO A 95 -11.79 -10.70 -1.56
N LEU A 96 -12.59 -9.93 -0.83
CA LEU A 96 -13.65 -10.45 0.05
C LEU A 96 -15.00 -10.48 -0.67
N TRP A 97 -15.31 -9.42 -1.43
CA TRP A 97 -16.56 -9.30 -2.17
C TRP A 97 -16.37 -8.46 -3.44
N ARG A 98 -16.25 -9.14 -4.59
CA ARG A 98 -16.22 -8.50 -5.92
C ARG A 98 -17.63 -8.08 -6.35
N GLY A 99 -17.76 -6.95 -7.03
CA GLY A 99 -19.05 -6.45 -7.52
C GLY A 99 -19.88 -5.67 -6.50
N ILE A 100 -19.39 -5.46 -5.28
CA ILE A 100 -20.15 -4.86 -4.16
C ILE A 100 -20.72 -3.46 -4.48
N ALA A 101 -20.02 -2.70 -5.32
CA ALA A 101 -20.37 -1.34 -5.75
C ALA A 101 -20.15 -1.18 -7.27
N GLY A 102 -20.65 -2.14 -8.05
CA GLY A 102 -20.50 -2.20 -9.52
C GLY A 102 -19.47 -3.24 -9.98
N ASP A 103 -19.53 -3.65 -11.25
CA ASP A 103 -18.80 -4.82 -11.78
C ASP A 103 -17.27 -4.72 -11.65
N ASN A 104 -16.73 -3.49 -11.67
CA ASN A 104 -15.29 -3.21 -11.53
C ASN A 104 -14.86 -2.89 -10.09
N SER A 105 -15.67 -3.24 -9.09
CA SER A 105 -15.40 -2.93 -7.68
C SER A 105 -15.08 -4.17 -6.83
N VAL A 106 -14.37 -3.96 -5.73
CA VAL A 106 -14.06 -5.01 -4.76
C VAL A 106 -13.97 -4.46 -3.34
N LEU A 107 -14.68 -5.07 -2.40
CA LEU A 107 -14.35 -5.00 -0.97
C LEU A 107 -13.22 -6.00 -0.73
N ALA A 108 -12.10 -5.53 -0.21
CA ALA A 108 -10.93 -6.36 0.04
C ALA A 108 -10.24 -5.98 1.35
N ALA A 109 -9.47 -6.93 1.87
CA ALA A 109 -8.50 -6.67 2.92
C ALA A 109 -7.09 -6.76 2.36
N SER A 110 -6.14 -6.09 2.98
CA SER A 110 -4.72 -6.37 2.76
C SER A 110 -3.96 -6.43 4.07
N TYR A 111 -2.81 -7.07 4.02
CA TYR A 111 -1.90 -7.19 5.14
C TYR A 111 -0.49 -6.93 4.63
N THR A 112 0.13 -5.86 5.13
CA THR A 112 1.54 -5.56 4.91
C THR A 112 2.30 -5.70 6.22
N GLN A 113 3.40 -6.44 6.20
CA GLN A 113 4.31 -6.58 7.33
C GLN A 113 5.71 -6.16 6.89
N ARG A 114 6.35 -5.31 7.69
CA ARG A 114 7.76 -4.91 7.52
C ARG A 114 8.54 -5.29 8.76
N SER A 115 9.67 -5.98 8.61
CA SER A 115 10.45 -6.44 9.76
C SER A 115 11.93 -6.10 9.60
N TRP A 116 12.57 -5.74 10.72
CA TRP A 116 14.01 -5.49 10.84
C TRP A 116 14.61 -6.48 11.83
N TRP A 117 15.49 -7.34 11.32
CA TRP A 117 16.00 -8.50 12.01
C TRP A 117 17.52 -8.40 12.17
N GLN A 118 17.99 -8.46 13.42
CA GLN A 118 19.42 -8.46 13.79
C GLN A 118 20.06 -9.83 13.49
N LEU A 119 19.89 -10.37 12.28
CA LEU A 119 20.29 -11.73 11.92
C LEU A 119 21.77 -12.02 12.22
N SER A 120 22.66 -11.06 11.98
CA SER A 120 24.09 -11.24 12.24
C SER A 120 24.43 -11.22 13.74
N ASN A 121 23.53 -10.72 14.59
CA ASN A 121 23.77 -10.49 16.01
C ASN A 121 23.56 -11.77 16.83
N SER A 122 24.34 -12.81 16.50
CA SER A 122 24.30 -14.10 17.18
C SER A 122 24.64 -14.02 18.67
N HIS A 123 25.42 -13.02 19.09
CA HIS A 123 25.71 -12.77 20.52
C HIS A 123 24.45 -12.48 21.34
N GLU A 124 23.45 -11.84 20.72
CA GLU A 124 22.15 -11.52 21.33
C GLU A 124 21.03 -12.48 20.86
N SER A 125 21.41 -13.63 20.29
CA SER A 125 20.47 -14.62 19.73
C SER A 125 19.64 -14.12 18.54
N ALA A 126 20.21 -13.24 17.70
CA ALA A 126 19.62 -12.73 16.47
C ALA A 126 18.17 -12.21 16.63
N PRO A 127 17.93 -11.20 17.49
CA PRO A 127 16.58 -10.75 17.82
C PRO A 127 15.96 -9.94 16.67
N PHE A 128 14.62 -9.96 16.58
CA PHE A 128 13.90 -8.97 15.80
C PHE A 128 13.88 -7.64 16.56
N ARG A 129 14.39 -6.58 15.92
CA ARG A 129 14.35 -5.23 16.48
C ARG A 129 12.95 -4.67 16.41
N GLU A 130 12.36 -4.73 15.22
CA GLU A 130 11.07 -4.12 14.95
C GLU A 130 10.30 -4.96 13.94
N THR A 131 8.98 -4.97 14.10
CA THR A 131 8.05 -5.46 13.09
C THR A 131 6.87 -4.51 13.07
N ASN A 132 6.44 -4.06 11.89
CA ASN A 132 5.24 -3.26 11.74
C ASN A 132 4.19 -4.09 11.00
N TYR A 133 3.03 -4.20 11.63
CA TYR A 133 1.84 -4.87 11.15
C TYR A 133 0.88 -3.82 10.60
N GLU A 134 0.52 -3.92 9.33
CA GLU A 134 -0.31 -2.93 8.63
C GLU A 134 -1.49 -3.61 7.90
N PRO A 135 -2.51 -4.06 8.63
CA PRO A 135 -3.75 -4.52 8.03
C PRO A 135 -4.59 -3.35 7.50
N GLN A 136 -5.31 -3.61 6.40
CA GLN A 136 -6.23 -2.65 5.78
C GLN A 136 -7.53 -3.34 5.40
N LEU A 137 -8.62 -2.57 5.44
CA LEU A 137 -9.92 -2.94 4.88
C LEU A 137 -10.37 -1.80 3.97
N PHE A 138 -10.68 -2.10 2.72
CA PHE A 138 -10.91 -1.07 1.72
C PHE A 138 -11.94 -1.49 0.68
N LEU A 139 -12.57 -0.48 0.09
CA LEU A 139 -13.34 -0.58 -1.12
C LEU A 139 -12.51 0.02 -2.26
N GLY A 140 -12.38 -0.73 -3.35
CA GLY A 140 -11.58 -0.32 -4.50
C GLY A 140 -12.28 -0.55 -5.82
N TRP A 141 -11.87 0.23 -6.83
CA TRP A 141 -12.39 0.22 -8.18
C TRP A 141 -11.25 0.18 -9.19
N ALA A 142 -11.35 -0.72 -10.16
CA ALA A 142 -10.54 -0.74 -11.35
C ALA A 142 -11.13 0.24 -12.37
N THR A 143 -10.49 1.38 -12.57
CA THR A 143 -11.00 2.48 -13.41
C THR A 143 -10.19 2.62 -14.71
N ASP A 144 -10.67 3.46 -15.61
CA ASP A 144 -10.04 3.80 -16.89
C ASP A 144 -10.16 5.30 -17.22
N TYR A 145 -10.30 6.15 -16.19
CA TYR A 145 -10.43 7.59 -16.39
C TYR A 145 -9.15 8.16 -17.00
N ARG A 146 -9.26 8.74 -18.20
CA ARG A 146 -8.14 9.31 -18.94
C ARG A 146 -8.02 10.81 -18.68
N PHE A 147 -6.81 11.27 -18.38
CA PHE A 147 -6.43 12.68 -18.27
C PHE A 147 -5.15 12.93 -19.06
N GLY A 148 -5.30 13.43 -20.29
CA GLY A 148 -4.20 13.45 -21.25
C GLY A 148 -3.75 12.02 -21.56
N GLU A 149 -2.44 11.78 -21.43
CA GLU A 149 -1.83 10.45 -21.62
C GLU A 149 -1.88 9.56 -20.36
N TRP A 150 -2.36 10.09 -19.23
CA TRP A 150 -2.50 9.34 -18.00
C TRP A 150 -3.84 8.63 -17.95
N THR A 151 -3.82 7.39 -17.47
CA THR A 151 -5.01 6.62 -17.13
C THR A 151 -5.01 6.35 -15.63
N LEU A 152 -6.01 6.84 -14.91
CA LEU A 152 -6.25 6.49 -13.51
C LEU A 152 -6.84 5.07 -13.47
N GLN A 153 -6.07 4.12 -12.94
CA GLN A 153 -6.38 2.69 -12.97
C GLN A 153 -6.94 2.17 -11.65
N ASP A 154 -6.48 2.73 -10.55
CA ASP A 154 -6.94 2.34 -9.21
C ASP A 154 -7.52 3.55 -8.50
N VAL A 155 -8.73 3.37 -7.99
CA VAL A 155 -9.29 4.21 -6.94
C VAL A 155 -9.60 3.31 -5.76
N GLU A 156 -9.05 3.60 -4.60
CA GLU A 156 -9.24 2.81 -3.39
C GLU A 156 -9.47 3.74 -2.20
N VAL A 157 -10.45 3.43 -1.36
CA VAL A 157 -10.71 4.13 -0.10
C VAL A 157 -10.80 3.12 1.02
N GLY A 158 -10.17 3.39 2.15
CA GLY A 158 -10.07 2.38 3.18
C GLY A 158 -9.69 2.89 4.55
N TYR A 159 -9.77 1.96 5.49
CA TYR A 159 -9.21 2.07 6.81
C TYR A 159 -7.89 1.31 6.87
N ASN A 160 -6.92 1.90 7.55
CA ASN A 160 -5.60 1.36 7.77
C ASN A 160 -5.28 1.45 9.27
N HIS A 161 -4.89 0.32 9.84
CA HIS A 161 -4.24 0.27 11.14
C HIS A 161 -2.77 -0.03 10.90
N GLN A 162 -1.87 0.63 11.62
CA GLN A 162 -0.46 0.28 11.65
C GLN A 162 0.03 0.29 13.09
N SER A 163 0.61 -0.82 13.54
CA SER A 163 1.22 -0.93 14.86
C SER A 163 2.46 -1.80 14.82
N ASN A 164 3.29 -1.73 15.85
CA ASN A 164 4.47 -2.59 15.97
C ASN A 164 4.28 -3.82 16.87
N GLY A 165 3.08 -3.98 17.46
CA GLY A 165 2.76 -5.12 18.32
C GLY A 165 3.59 -5.21 19.60
N ARG A 166 4.25 -4.12 20.00
CA ARG A 166 5.02 -4.05 21.25
C ARG A 166 4.14 -3.54 22.40
N SER A 167 4.53 -3.88 23.63
CA SER A 167 4.04 -3.22 24.83
C SER A 167 4.85 -1.94 25.13
N ASP A 168 4.35 -1.14 26.06
CA ASP A 168 5.10 0.00 26.61
C ASP A 168 6.48 -0.43 27.17
N PRO A 169 7.50 0.44 27.06
CA PRO A 169 7.48 1.81 26.50
C PRO A 169 7.71 1.88 24.97
N THR A 170 7.86 0.72 24.32
CA THR A 170 8.20 0.60 22.89
C THR A 170 6.98 0.45 21.98
N SER A 171 5.76 0.48 22.54
CA SER A 171 4.52 0.46 21.75
C SER A 171 4.49 1.63 20.80
N ARG A 172 4.13 1.38 19.54
CA ARG A 172 3.87 2.41 18.52
C ARG A 172 2.66 1.98 17.70
N SER A 173 1.74 2.91 17.50
CA SER A 173 0.51 2.65 16.77
C SER A 173 -0.18 3.92 16.28
N TRP A 174 -0.94 3.80 15.20
CA TRP A 174 -1.82 4.85 14.67
C TRP A 174 -2.85 4.26 13.70
N ASN A 175 -3.93 5.00 13.47
CA ASN A 175 -5.04 4.61 12.60
C ASN A 175 -5.31 5.70 11.56
N ARG A 176 -5.67 5.29 10.35
CA ARG A 176 -5.86 6.20 9.21
C ARG A 176 -7.08 5.81 8.39
N LEU A 177 -7.88 6.80 8.00
CA LEU A 177 -8.66 6.71 6.77
C LEU A 177 -7.79 7.19 5.62
N TYR A 178 -7.87 6.52 4.48
CA TYR A 178 -7.05 6.89 3.33
C TYR A 178 -7.81 6.75 2.02
N THR A 179 -7.29 7.44 1.01
CA THR A 179 -7.58 7.18 -0.39
C THR A 179 -6.27 6.81 -1.06
N ARG A 180 -6.25 5.81 -1.95
CA ARG A 180 -5.11 5.48 -2.80
C ARG A 180 -5.55 5.61 -4.25
N LEU A 181 -4.81 6.41 -5.02
CA LEU A 181 -5.06 6.68 -6.43
C LEU A 181 -3.81 6.27 -7.20
N ALA A 182 -3.93 5.34 -8.14
CA ALA A 182 -2.81 4.94 -9.00
C ALA A 182 -3.12 5.23 -10.47
N ALA A 183 -2.26 6.00 -11.11
CA ALA A 183 -2.36 6.35 -12.52
C ALA A 183 -1.11 5.92 -13.28
N LYS A 184 -1.29 5.49 -14.52
CA LYS A 184 -0.24 5.03 -15.41
C LYS A 184 -0.18 5.87 -16.67
N ASN A 185 1.02 6.15 -17.15
CA ASN A 185 1.28 6.69 -18.48
C ASN A 185 2.51 5.98 -19.06
N ASN A 186 2.30 5.13 -20.07
CA ASN A 186 3.37 4.35 -20.71
C ASN A 186 4.23 3.61 -19.66
N HIS A 187 5.50 4.01 -19.53
CA HIS A 187 6.47 3.44 -18.60
C HIS A 187 6.41 4.03 -17.18
N PHE A 188 5.55 5.02 -16.93
CA PHE A 188 5.41 5.66 -15.62
C PHE A 188 4.19 5.14 -14.88
N LEU A 189 4.37 4.91 -13.58
CA LEU A 189 3.28 4.72 -12.61
C LEU A 189 3.43 5.76 -11.51
N VAL A 190 2.31 6.40 -11.15
CA VAL A 190 2.23 7.37 -10.06
C VAL A 190 1.11 6.92 -9.14
N GLU A 191 1.41 6.77 -7.86
CA GLU A 191 0.44 6.49 -6.83
C GLU A 191 0.49 7.57 -5.74
N VAL A 192 -0.67 8.12 -5.40
CA VAL A 192 -0.83 9.11 -4.34
C VAL A 192 -1.78 8.54 -3.30
N LYS A 193 -1.34 8.51 -2.05
CA LYS A 193 -2.10 7.96 -0.92
C LYS A 193 -2.25 8.97 0.21
N PRO A 194 -3.17 9.95 0.12
CA PRO A 194 -3.48 10.83 1.24
C PRO A 194 -4.21 10.09 2.37
N TRP A 195 -4.05 10.57 3.60
CA TRP A 195 -4.75 10.03 4.76
C TRP A 195 -5.20 11.09 5.76
N TYR A 196 -6.16 10.68 6.59
CA TYR A 196 -6.62 11.38 7.77
C TYR A 196 -6.45 10.46 8.99
N VAL A 197 -5.80 10.94 10.04
CA VAL A 197 -5.55 10.17 11.26
C VAL A 197 -6.82 10.07 12.11
N LEU A 198 -7.13 8.88 12.61
CA LEU A 198 -8.28 8.61 13.47
C LEU A 198 -7.85 8.27 14.90
N GLY A 199 -8.63 8.77 15.87
CA GLY A 199 -8.46 8.46 17.29
C GLY A 199 -7.18 9.03 17.89
N ASP A 200 -6.95 8.71 19.16
CA ASP A 200 -5.77 9.16 19.88
C ASP A 200 -4.55 8.31 19.49
N SER A 201 -3.48 8.97 19.03
CA SER A 201 -2.19 8.34 18.76
C SER A 201 -1.31 8.36 20.02
N ASN A 202 -1.81 7.84 21.14
CA ASN A 202 -1.18 8.00 22.47
C ASN A 202 0.28 7.56 22.53
N ASP A 203 0.63 6.48 21.83
CA ASP A 203 1.98 5.93 21.75
C ASP A 203 2.98 6.87 21.05
N ASN A 204 2.48 7.73 20.16
CA ASN A 204 3.26 8.60 19.27
C ASN A 204 2.39 9.79 18.82
N PRO A 205 2.06 10.73 19.73
CA PRO A 205 1.05 11.77 19.50
C PRO A 205 1.48 12.76 18.42
N ASP A 206 2.78 12.88 18.15
CA ASP A 206 3.36 13.75 17.14
C ASP A 206 3.73 13.00 15.85
N ILE A 207 3.22 11.79 15.59
CA ILE A 207 3.59 10.99 14.41
C ILE A 207 3.38 11.73 13.08
N THR A 208 2.32 12.55 12.97
CA THR A 208 2.03 13.34 11.76
C THR A 208 3.08 14.41 11.50
N LYS A 209 3.81 14.86 12.52
CA LYS A 209 4.95 15.79 12.37
C LYS A 209 6.01 15.22 11.43
N TYR A 210 6.22 13.90 11.45
CA TYR A 210 7.25 13.19 10.69
C TYR A 210 6.71 12.48 9.47
N MET A 211 5.53 11.86 9.59
CA MET A 211 4.91 11.09 8.50
C MET A 211 4.12 11.96 7.53
N GLY A 212 3.71 13.16 7.93
CA GLY A 212 2.84 14.01 7.12
C GLY A 212 1.44 13.44 6.93
N TYR A 213 0.84 13.75 5.77
CA TYR A 213 -0.58 13.49 5.47
C TYR A 213 -0.81 12.71 4.18
N TYR A 214 0.27 12.27 3.53
CA TYR A 214 0.21 11.49 2.31
C TYR A 214 1.51 10.74 2.05
N GLN A 215 1.42 9.73 1.20
CA GLN A 215 2.56 9.06 0.59
C GLN A 215 2.47 9.22 -0.93
N LEU A 216 3.60 9.49 -1.56
CA LEU A 216 3.77 9.47 -3.01
C LEU A 216 4.64 8.27 -3.38
N LYS A 217 4.24 7.55 -4.43
CA LYS A 217 5.02 6.47 -5.04
C LYS A 217 5.11 6.71 -6.54
N LEU A 218 6.30 6.57 -7.10
CA LEU A 218 6.63 6.71 -8.51
C LEU A 218 7.32 5.43 -8.96
N GLY A 219 6.92 4.90 -10.10
CA GLY A 219 7.56 3.79 -10.79
C GLY A 219 7.95 4.20 -12.21
N TYR A 220 9.09 3.73 -12.69
CA TYR A 220 9.53 3.89 -14.06
C TYR A 220 10.12 2.60 -14.62
N GLU A 221 9.61 2.15 -15.76
CA GLU A 221 10.11 1.00 -16.49
C GLU A 221 11.18 1.41 -17.51
N LEU A 222 12.39 0.87 -17.37
CA LEU A 222 13.51 1.08 -18.29
C LEU A 222 13.97 -0.27 -18.84
N GLY A 223 13.29 -0.74 -19.88
CA GLY A 223 13.43 -2.13 -20.35
C GLY A 223 12.96 -3.08 -19.23
N ASP A 224 13.83 -3.99 -18.81
CA ASP A 224 13.55 -4.92 -17.70
C ASP A 224 13.83 -4.31 -16.31
N TRP A 225 14.52 -3.17 -16.25
CA TRP A 225 14.79 -2.46 -15.01
C TRP A 225 13.53 -1.73 -14.54
N ILE A 226 13.25 -1.82 -13.25
CA ILE A 226 12.22 -1.01 -12.60
C ILE A 226 12.92 -0.08 -11.62
N LEU A 227 12.71 1.23 -11.79
CA LEU A 227 13.12 2.26 -10.84
C LEU A 227 11.89 2.68 -10.04
N SER A 228 12.00 2.73 -8.71
CA SER A 228 10.92 3.17 -7.84
C SER A 228 11.38 4.23 -6.86
N ALA A 229 10.48 5.15 -6.56
CA ALA A 229 10.64 6.14 -5.50
C ALA A 229 9.37 6.17 -4.66
N LYS A 230 9.48 6.08 -3.34
CA LYS A 230 8.37 6.14 -2.39
C LYS A 230 8.73 7.09 -1.28
N GLY A 231 7.83 7.98 -0.89
CA GLY A 231 8.14 8.91 0.19
C GLY A 231 6.94 9.65 0.76
N GLN A 232 7.20 10.27 1.89
CA GLN A 232 6.27 11.13 2.61
C GLN A 232 6.99 12.39 3.06
N TYR A 233 6.27 13.50 3.12
CA TYR A 233 6.82 14.78 3.54
C TYR A 233 5.76 15.65 4.18
N ASN A 234 6.08 16.23 5.32
CA ASN A 234 5.24 17.22 5.99
C ASN A 234 5.77 18.62 5.70
N TRP A 235 5.10 19.32 4.78
CA TRP A 235 5.44 20.67 4.35
C TRP A 235 5.43 21.71 5.48
N ASN A 236 4.68 21.48 6.56
CA ASN A 236 4.60 22.41 7.69
C ASN A 236 5.78 22.30 8.66
N THR A 237 6.43 21.12 8.71
CA THR A 237 7.46 20.82 9.72
C THR A 237 8.84 20.58 9.10
N GLY A 238 8.89 20.29 7.80
CA GLY A 238 10.13 19.99 7.06
C GLY A 238 10.63 18.56 7.24
N TYR A 239 9.89 17.70 7.96
CA TYR A 239 10.25 16.30 8.15
C TYR A 239 9.64 15.41 7.06
N GLY A 240 10.34 14.33 6.74
CA GLY A 240 9.87 13.32 5.82
C GLY A 240 10.91 12.22 5.63
N GLY A 241 10.60 11.30 4.73
CA GLY A 241 11.46 10.20 4.36
C GLY A 241 11.23 9.78 2.93
N ALA A 242 12.28 9.28 2.30
CA ALA A 242 12.25 8.81 0.92
C ALA A 242 12.97 7.46 0.80
N GLU A 243 12.42 6.61 -0.05
CA GLU A 243 12.91 5.30 -0.42
C GLU A 243 13.09 5.26 -1.93
N LEU A 244 14.31 4.94 -2.38
CA LEU A 244 14.62 4.69 -3.78
C LEU A 244 14.91 3.21 -3.95
N GLY A 245 14.32 2.62 -4.99
CA GLY A 245 14.46 1.21 -5.33
C GLY A 245 14.91 1.02 -6.77
N VAL A 246 15.71 -0.03 -6.99
CA VAL A 246 16.02 -0.52 -8.34
C VAL A 246 15.94 -2.03 -8.35
N SER A 247 15.24 -2.60 -9.33
CA SER A 247 15.13 -4.04 -9.50
C SER A 247 15.33 -4.50 -10.93
N TYR A 248 15.82 -5.73 -11.09
CA TYR A 248 16.01 -6.39 -12.38
C TYR A 248 15.64 -7.89 -12.28
N PRO A 249 14.92 -8.48 -13.26
CA PRO A 249 14.51 -9.88 -13.19
C PRO A 249 15.71 -10.82 -13.32
N ILE A 250 15.83 -11.79 -12.41
CA ILE A 250 16.77 -12.92 -12.54
C ILE A 250 16.02 -14.16 -13.05
N THR A 251 14.76 -14.31 -12.64
CA THR A 251 13.84 -15.33 -13.13
C THR A 251 12.49 -14.71 -13.42
N LYS A 252 11.52 -15.51 -13.88
CA LYS A 252 10.14 -15.05 -14.08
C LYS A 252 9.48 -14.48 -12.81
N HIS A 253 9.89 -14.94 -11.62
CA HIS A 253 9.22 -14.59 -10.34
C HIS A 253 10.18 -14.00 -9.30
N VAL A 254 11.46 -13.84 -9.62
CA VAL A 254 12.47 -13.34 -8.68
C VAL A 254 13.31 -12.28 -9.36
N ARG A 255 13.47 -11.16 -8.67
CA ARG A 255 14.23 -9.98 -9.08
C ARG A 255 15.37 -9.74 -8.10
N VAL A 256 16.53 -9.30 -8.58
CA VAL A 256 17.50 -8.63 -7.70
C VAL A 256 16.92 -7.28 -7.34
N TYR A 257 17.10 -6.85 -6.10
CA TYR A 257 16.56 -5.58 -5.60
C TYR A 257 17.58 -4.88 -4.72
N SER A 258 17.80 -3.60 -5.00
CA SER A 258 18.58 -2.69 -4.16
C SER A 258 17.70 -1.54 -3.71
N GLN A 259 17.85 -1.15 -2.45
CA GLN A 259 17.05 -0.13 -1.80
C GLN A 259 17.95 0.89 -1.09
N LEU A 260 17.62 2.16 -1.20
CA LEU A 260 18.17 3.25 -0.40
C LEU A 260 17.02 4.00 0.27
N TYR A 261 16.91 3.91 1.59
CA TYR A 261 16.03 4.74 2.40
C TYR A 261 16.82 5.88 3.03
N SER A 262 16.24 7.09 3.12
CA SER A 262 16.79 8.19 3.89
C SER A 262 15.70 9.08 4.47
N GLY A 263 15.79 9.40 5.76
CA GLY A 263 14.87 10.31 6.45
C GLY A 263 14.23 9.69 7.69
N TYR A 264 13.06 10.23 8.05
CA TYR A 264 12.24 9.86 9.20
C TYR A 264 11.10 8.92 8.81
N GLY A 265 10.73 7.99 9.70
CA GLY A 265 9.55 7.15 9.44
C GLY A 265 9.82 5.89 8.63
N GLU A 266 11.03 5.31 8.74
CA GLU A 266 11.31 4.03 8.06
C GLU A 266 10.49 2.89 8.67
N SER A 267 10.41 2.90 10.00
CA SER A 267 9.63 2.00 10.84
C SER A 267 8.90 2.81 11.91
N LEU A 268 7.90 2.22 12.58
CA LEU A 268 7.17 2.91 13.64
C LEU A 268 8.05 3.23 14.85
N ILE A 269 8.94 2.33 15.29
CA ILE A 269 9.87 2.65 16.39
C ILE A 269 10.84 3.77 16.03
N ASP A 270 11.11 3.97 14.72
CA ASP A 270 11.98 5.01 14.18
C ASP A 270 11.18 6.19 13.57
N TYR A 271 9.90 6.37 13.93
CA TYR A 271 9.05 7.38 13.28
C TYR A 271 9.61 8.80 13.39
N ASN A 272 10.24 9.11 14.52
CA ASN A 272 10.87 10.38 14.86
C ASN A 272 12.40 10.34 14.79
N PHE A 273 12.98 9.32 14.16
CA PHE A 273 14.43 9.12 14.06
C PHE A 273 14.89 9.17 12.60
N ASN A 274 15.92 9.95 12.33
CA ASN A 274 16.50 10.09 10.99
C ASN A 274 17.60 9.05 10.76
N GLN A 275 17.52 8.33 9.65
CA GLN A 275 18.57 7.40 9.24
C GLN A 275 18.65 7.28 7.72
N THR A 276 19.83 6.90 7.22
CA THR A 276 20.02 6.46 5.85
C THR A 276 20.36 4.98 5.85
N ARG A 277 19.52 4.16 5.21
CA ARG A 277 19.69 2.70 5.15
C ARG A 277 19.82 2.25 3.70
N ILE A 278 20.88 1.53 3.39
CA ILE A 278 21.10 0.88 2.09
C ILE A 278 20.92 -0.62 2.25
N GLY A 279 20.37 -1.29 1.24
CA GLY A 279 20.26 -2.74 1.24
C GLY A 279 20.19 -3.36 -0.14
N ILE A 280 20.51 -4.65 -0.20
CA ILE A 280 20.47 -5.47 -1.41
C ILE A 280 19.93 -6.87 -1.09
N GLY A 281 19.18 -7.44 -2.02
CA GLY A 281 18.67 -8.80 -1.91
C GLY A 281 17.71 -9.13 -3.04
N VAL A 282 16.58 -9.75 -2.70
CA VAL A 282 15.63 -10.29 -3.66
C VAL A 282 14.22 -9.72 -3.47
N MET A 283 13.47 -9.67 -4.56
CA MET A 283 12.08 -9.21 -4.63
C MET A 283 11.26 -10.15 -5.52
N LEU A 284 9.98 -10.31 -5.21
CA LEU A 284 9.04 -11.11 -6.02
C LEU A 284 8.27 -10.22 -7.02
N ASN A 285 7.61 -9.17 -6.52
CA ASN A 285 6.86 -8.20 -7.30
C ASN A 285 7.31 -6.77 -6.97
N ASP A 286 7.37 -5.92 -7.98
CA ASP A 286 7.71 -4.50 -7.85
C ASP A 286 6.43 -3.64 -7.92
N VAL A 287 6.56 -2.33 -8.15
CA VAL A 287 5.46 -1.36 -8.23
C VAL A 287 4.55 -1.51 -9.46
N PHE A 288 4.93 -2.37 -10.42
CA PHE A 288 4.18 -2.71 -11.64
C PHE A 288 3.73 -4.17 -11.63
#